data_AF-A0A7X4WDF5-F1
#
_entry.id   AF-A0A7X4WDF5-F1
#
_cell.length_a   1.000
_cell.length_b   1.000
_cell.length_c   1.000
_cell.angle_alpha   90.00
_cell.angle_beta   90.00
_cell.angle_gamma   90.00
#
_symmetry.space_group_name_H-M   'P 1'
#
loop_
_entity.id
_entity.type
_entity.pdbx_description
1 polymer ?
#
loop_
_entity_poly.entity_id
_entity_poly.type
_entity_poly.pdbx_seq_one_letter_code
_entity_poly.pdbx_strand_id
1 'polypeptide(L)' 'MNLDKVDMKIIELLRNNSRESIQKIAEQVNLSRSAVDKRIQSLIQENIITGFTISTCFDQRLSPSDDIHSYLLVKSGSVD' A
#
# COMPACT_ATOMS: atom_id res chain seq x y z
N MET A 1 13.23 6.96 7.40
CA MET A 1 13.75 6.34 6.15
C MET A 1 13.74 7.38 5.01
N ASN A 2 14.64 7.34 4.02
CA ASN A 2 14.44 8.10 2.76
C ASN A 2 13.84 7.14 1.73
N LEU A 3 12.60 7.37 1.28
CA LEU A 3 11.98 6.50 0.28
C LEU A 3 12.71 6.65 -1.05
N ASP A 4 13.26 5.55 -1.55
CA ASP A 4 13.88 5.51 -2.86
C ASP A 4 12.90 4.99 -3.93
N LYS A 5 13.38 4.95 -5.18
CA LYS A 5 12.58 4.48 -6.32
C LYS A 5 12.14 3.02 -6.18
N VAL A 6 12.93 2.20 -5.47
CA VAL A 6 12.60 0.79 -5.25
C VAL A 6 11.47 0.67 -4.23
N ASP A 7 11.52 1.43 -3.14
CA ASP A 7 10.43 1.45 -2.14
C ASP A 7 9.11 1.85 -2.79
N MET A 8 9.14 2.89 -3.63
CA MET A 8 7.96 3.32 -4.39
C MET A 8 7.44 2.21 -5.32
N LYS A 9 8.34 1.45 -5.96
CA LYS A 9 7.93 0.35 -6.83
C LYS A 9 7.33 -0.82 -6.04
N ILE A 10 7.90 -1.15 -4.88
CA ILE A 10 7.34 -2.17 -3.98
C ILE A 10 5.92 -1.78 -3.55
N ILE A 11 5.72 -0.52 -3.16
CA ILE A 11 4.39 -0.01 -2.78
C ILE A 11 3.40 -0.12 -3.94
N GLU A 12 3.81 0.24 -5.16
CA GLU A 12 2.98 0.12 -6.36
C GLU A 12 2.56 -1.34 -6.62
N LEU A 13 3.51 -2.27 -6.54
CA LEU A 13 3.24 -3.70 -6.73
C LEU A 13 2.28 -4.26 -5.68
N LEU A 14 2.48 -3.92 -4.41
CA LEU A 14 1.60 -4.33 -3.31
C LEU A 14 0.22 -3.66 -3.40
N ARG A 15 0.13 -2.43 -3.90
CA ARG A 15 -1.17 -1.76 -4.13
C ARG A 15 -1.96 -2.45 -5.23
N ASN A 16 -1.29 -2.91 -6.28
CA ASN A 16 -1.92 -3.62 -7.39
C ASN A 16 -2.34 -5.04 -6.98
N ASN A 17 -1.50 -5.73 -6.23
CA ASN A 17 -1.80 -7.06 -5.70
C ASN A 17 -1.06 -7.27 -4.37
N SER A 18 -1.74 -7.03 -3.25
CA SER A 18 -1.14 -7.16 -1.91
C SER A 18 -0.81 -8.60 -1.53
N ARG A 19 -1.33 -9.59 -2.28
CA ARG A 19 -1.06 -11.02 -2.10
C ARG A 19 0.12 -11.51 -2.94
N GLU A 20 0.76 -10.63 -3.70
CA GLU A 20 1.94 -10.97 -4.49
C GLU A 20 3.06 -11.48 -3.57
N SER A 21 3.72 -12.57 -3.96
CA SER A 21 4.76 -13.16 -3.12
C SER A 21 6.00 -12.26 -3.10
N ILE A 22 6.70 -12.21 -1.97
CA ILE A 22 7.96 -11.45 -1.83
C ILE A 22 8.97 -11.86 -2.91
N GLN A 23 8.99 -13.15 -3.28
CA GLN A 23 9.86 -13.67 -4.35
C GLN A 23 9.54 -13.01 -5.71
N LYS A 24 8.26 -12.93 -6.08
CA LYS A 24 7.84 -12.33 -7.36
C LYS A 24 8.00 -10.80 -7.35
N ILE A 25 7.88 -10.15 -6.21
CA ILE A 25 8.21 -8.72 -6.07
C ILE A 25 9.72 -8.52 -6.25
N ALA A 26 10.55 -9.38 -5.63
CA ALA A 26 12.01 -9.32 -5.72
C ALA A 26 12.54 -9.46 -7.15
N GLU A 27 11.96 -10.38 -7.93
CA GLU A 27 12.24 -10.52 -9.36
C GLU A 27 11.90 -9.23 -10.14
N GLN A 28 10.76 -8.60 -9.87
CA GLN A 28 10.33 -7.40 -10.57
C GLN A 28 11.15 -6.14 -10.24
N VAL A 29 11.76 -6.08 -9.05
CA VAL A 29 12.60 -4.95 -8.63
C VAL A 29 14.11 -5.25 -8.70
N ASN A 30 14.49 -6.42 -9.23
CA ASN A 30 15.88 -6.88 -9.35
C ASN A 30 16.66 -6.86 -8.02
N LEU A 31 16.04 -7.34 -6.94
CA LEU A 31 16.68 -7.47 -5.62
C LEU A 31 16.56 -8.90 -5.10
N SER A 32 17.30 -9.20 -4.03
CA SER A 32 17.11 -10.44 -3.30
C SER A 32 15.78 -10.40 -2.52
N ARG A 33 15.19 -11.59 -2.30
CA ARG A 33 14.00 -11.75 -1.46
C ARG A 33 14.17 -11.12 -0.07
N SER A 34 15.34 -11.29 0.55
CA SER A 34 15.63 -10.76 1.88
C SER A 34 15.77 -9.22 1.90
N ALA A 35 16.27 -8.62 0.83
CA ALA A 35 16.33 -7.15 0.71
C ALA A 35 14.93 -6.55 0.56
N VAL A 36 14.06 -7.17 -0.24
CA VAL A 36 12.66 -6.74 -0.39
C VAL A 36 11.89 -6.91 0.91
N ASP A 37 12.04 -8.06 1.59
CA ASP A 37 11.38 -8.32 2.88
C ASP A 37 11.74 -7.24 3.91
N LYS A 38 13.03 -6.93 4.09
CA LYS A 38 13.48 -5.86 4.99
C LYS A 38 12.89 -4.49 4.65
N ARG A 39 12.80 -4.15 3.35
CA ARG A 39 12.18 -2.89 2.91
C ARG A 39 10.70 -2.86 3.25
N ILE A 40 9.94 -3.93 2.97
CA ILE A 40 8.51 -4.02 3.33
C ILE A 40 8.33 -3.87 4.84
N GLN A 41 9.13 -4.57 5.65
CA GLN A 41 9.06 -4.43 7.11
C GLN A 41 9.38 -3.00 7.58
N SER A 42 10.37 -2.34 6.97
CA SER A 42 10.70 -0.94 7.28
C SER A 42 9.55 -0.01 6.92
N LEU A 43 8.90 -0.20 5.76
CA LEU A 43 7.73 0.57 5.35
C LEU A 43 6.53 0.39 6.30
N ILE A 44 6.35 -0.80 6.87
CA ILE A 44 5.33 -1.07 7.90
C ILE A 44 5.71 -0.38 9.22
N GLN A 45 6.95 -0.54 9.68
CA GLN A 45 7.43 0.06 10.94
C GLN A 45 7.34 1.59 10.94
N GLU A 46 7.60 2.22 9.79
CA GLU A 46 7.51 3.67 9.61
C GLU A 46 6.08 4.14 9.32
N ASN A 47 5.07 3.26 9.41
CA ASN A 47 3.65 3.51 9.10
C ASN A 47 3.37 4.03 7.68
N ILE A 48 4.27 3.78 6.72
CA ILE A 48 4.05 4.07 5.30
C ILE A 48 3.08 3.05 4.69
N ILE A 49 3.24 1.77 5.05
CA ILE A 49 2.24 0.72 4.84
C ILE A 49 1.49 0.56 6.15
N THR A 50 0.26 1.07 6.21
CA THR A 50 -0.57 1.08 7.43
C THR A 50 -1.28 -0.26 7.68
N GLY A 51 -1.38 -1.11 6.66
CA GLY A 51 -1.97 -2.43 6.78
C GLY A 51 -2.30 -3.05 5.43
N PHE A 52 -2.73 -4.30 5.47
CA PHE A 52 -3.23 -5.04 4.32
C PHE A 52 -4.73 -5.27 4.51
N THR A 53 -5.54 -4.62 3.68
CA THR A 53 -7.00 -4.65 3.80
C THR A 53 -7.64 -5.30 2.58
N ILE A 54 -8.90 -5.69 2.74
CA ILE A 54 -9.81 -6.00 1.64
C ILE A 54 -10.58 -4.73 1.27
N SER A 55 -10.76 -4.50 -0.03
CA SER A 55 -11.69 -3.48 -0.52
C SER A 55 -12.99 -4.17 -0.88
N THR A 56 -14.02 -3.99 -0.07
CA THR A 56 -15.38 -4.46 -0.37
C THR A 56 -16.16 -3.34 -1.05
N CYS A 57 -17.08 -3.70 -1.94
CA CYS A 57 -18.17 -2.77 -2.26
C CYS A 57 -18.98 -2.54 -0.98
N PHE A 58 -19.65 -1.39 -0.90
CA PHE A 58 -20.53 -1.09 0.23
C PHE A 58 -21.63 -2.16 0.30
N ASP A 59 -21.52 -3.05 1.29
CA ASP A 59 -22.46 -4.14 1.53
C ASP A 59 -23.12 -3.93 2.88
N GLN A 60 -24.39 -3.55 2.85
CA GLN A 60 -25.22 -3.26 4.03
C GLN A 60 -25.38 -4.47 4.98
N ARG A 61 -24.95 -5.67 4.57
CA ARG A 61 -24.98 -6.88 5.40
C ARG A 61 -23.73 -7.04 6.25
N LEU A 62 -22.64 -6.32 5.95
CA LEU A 62 -21.35 -6.50 6.62
C LEU A 62 -21.19 -5.66 7.89
N SER A 63 -22.12 -4.75 8.21
CA SER A 63 -22.36 -4.13 9.54
C SER A 63 -23.57 -3.17 9.47
N PRO A 64 -24.62 -3.30 10.30
CA PRO A 64 -25.77 -2.39 10.25
C PRO A 64 -25.61 -1.06 11.03
N SER A 65 -24.62 -0.93 11.93
CA SER A 65 -24.68 0.09 12.99
C SER A 65 -23.77 1.31 12.87
N ASP A 66 -22.70 1.29 12.08
CA ASP A 66 -21.80 2.44 11.96
C ASP A 66 -21.27 2.48 10.53
N ASP A 67 -21.53 3.56 9.78
CA ASP A 67 -20.62 4.11 8.76
C ASP A 67 -21.30 5.18 7.89
N ILE A 68 -21.37 6.41 8.39
CA ILE A 68 -21.45 7.59 7.50
C ILE A 68 -20.01 8.02 7.20
N HIS A 69 -19.48 7.56 6.08
CA HIS A 69 -18.18 8.03 5.58
C HIS A 69 -18.38 9.28 4.73
N SER A 70 -17.87 10.42 5.19
CA SER A 70 -17.74 11.62 4.36
C SER A 70 -16.30 11.76 3.89
N TYR A 71 -16.11 11.89 2.58
CA TYR A 71 -14.79 12.16 2.00
C TYR A 71 -14.80 13.56 1.39
N LEU A 72 -13.88 14.40 1.84
CA LEU A 72 -13.57 15.68 1.22
C LEU A 72 -12.20 15.57 0.54
N LEU A 73 -12.21 15.47 -0.78
CA LEU A 73 -10.98 15.48 -1.57
C LEU A 73 -10.69 16.91 -2.04
N VAL A 74 -9.80 17.62 -1.36
CA VAL A 74 -9.29 18.92 -1.82
C VAL A 74 -7.99 18.69 -2.58
N LYS A 75 -8.03 18.86 -3.90
CA LYS A 75 -6.82 18.88 -4.73
C LYS A 75 -6.38 20.33 -4.95
N SER A 76 -5.35 20.74 -4.25
CA SER A 76 -4.62 21.96 -4.59
C SER A 76 -3.80 21.71 -5.86
N GLY A 77 -4.22 22.29 -6.98
CA GLY A 77 -3.36 22.43 -8.15
C GLY A 77 -2.44 23.64 -7.95
N SER A 78 -1.13 23.46 -8.08
CA SER A 78 -0.25 24.61 -8.34
C SER A 78 -0.67 25.16 -9.70
N VAL A 79 -1.15 26.39 -9.73
CA VAL A 79 -1.16 27.18 -10.96
C VAL A 79 0.24 27.78 -11.02
N ASP A 80 1.07 27.12 -11.83
CA ASP A 80 2.49 27.42 -12.15
C ASP A 80 3.52 27.41 -11.01
#